data_AF-A0A967W1V4-F1
#
_entry.id   AF-A0A967W1V4-F1
#
_cell.length_a   1.000
_cell.length_b   1.000
_cell.length_c   1.000
_cell.angle_alpha   90.00
_cell.angle_beta   90.00
_cell.angle_gamma   90.00
#
_symmetry.space_group_name_H-M   'P 1'
#
loop_
_entity.id
_entity.type
_entity.pdbx_description
1 polymer ?
#
loop_
_entity_poly.entity_id
_entity_poly.type
_entity_poly.pdbx_seq_one_letter_code
_entity_poly.pdbx_strand_id
1 'polypeptide(L)'
;MWGSSAAGDVDDDGEAELVIGTSLSHLYVIDRQGNIELDKNLSGEAIYGTPTLKDFDNDGDLEIVFGTFNGNLYVMDHDGTVWSNFPVAMGSSDRVIGGCAVGDITGDGQPEIAVGTQGNHVYSVDISGNVLNGFPFSTDNRIQGIHPSWLISTEAAV
;
A
#
# COMPACT_ATOMS: atom_id res chain seq x y z
N MET A 1 4.75 -15.90 11.29
CA MET A 1 5.03 -14.70 10.48
C MET A 1 3.71 -14.01 10.23
N TRP A 2 3.53 -12.76 10.67
CA TRP A 2 2.49 -11.89 10.12
C TRP A 2 3.13 -11.17 8.93
N GLY A 3 3.52 -11.96 7.92
CA GLY A 3 4.12 -11.45 6.71
C GLY A 3 3.01 -11.31 5.69
N SER A 4 2.89 -10.13 5.12
CA SER A 4 1.89 -9.87 4.11
C SER A 4 2.57 -9.67 2.77
N SER A 5 2.02 -10.31 1.74
CA SER A 5 2.57 -10.34 0.40
C SER A 5 1.50 -9.90 -0.59
N ALA A 6 1.89 -9.10 -1.58
CA ALA A 6 1.12 -8.86 -2.78
C ALA A 6 1.80 -9.54 -3.97
N ALA A 7 1.04 -9.79 -5.03
CA ALA A 7 1.56 -10.29 -6.29
C ALA A 7 0.91 -9.52 -7.44
N GLY A 8 1.69 -9.14 -8.43
CA GLY A 8 1.27 -8.39 -9.61
C GLY A 8 2.48 -8.10 -10.49
N ASP A 9 2.23 -7.84 -11.77
CA ASP A 9 3.21 -7.33 -12.72
C ASP A 9 3.51 -5.88 -12.35
N VAL A 10 4.59 -5.65 -11.58
CA VAL A 10 4.84 -4.34 -10.98
C VAL A 10 5.61 -3.39 -11.90
N ASP A 11 6.28 -3.90 -12.91
CA ASP A 11 7.14 -3.14 -13.83
C ASP A 11 6.77 -3.32 -15.33
N ASP A 12 5.53 -3.75 -15.58
CA ASP A 12 4.90 -3.95 -16.91
C ASP A 12 5.75 -4.79 -17.87
N ASP A 13 6.50 -5.77 -17.34
CA ASP A 13 7.35 -6.66 -18.13
C ASP A 13 6.60 -7.90 -18.66
N GLY A 14 5.36 -8.10 -18.19
CA GLY A 14 4.46 -9.18 -18.57
C GLY A 14 4.58 -10.43 -17.69
N GLU A 15 5.47 -10.43 -16.70
CA GLU A 15 5.54 -11.42 -15.64
C GLU A 15 5.05 -10.81 -14.32
N ALA A 16 4.86 -11.61 -13.27
CA ALA A 16 4.33 -11.11 -12.01
C ALA A 16 5.33 -11.34 -10.88
N GLU A 17 5.51 -10.30 -10.07
CA GLU A 17 6.47 -10.22 -8.99
C GLU A 17 5.76 -10.36 -7.65
N LEU A 18 6.51 -10.77 -6.64
CA LEU A 18 6.08 -10.80 -5.25
C LEU A 18 6.60 -9.58 -4.51
N VAL A 19 5.69 -8.81 -3.92
CA VAL A 19 6.03 -7.68 -3.06
C VAL A 19 5.85 -8.08 -1.59
N ILE A 20 6.92 -8.03 -0.81
CA ILE A 20 6.96 -8.52 0.57
C ILE A 20 7.48 -7.44 1.51
N GLY A 21 6.62 -7.01 2.44
CA GLY A 21 7.02 -6.17 3.57
C GLY A 21 7.50 -7.00 4.75
N THR A 22 8.53 -6.51 5.45
CA THR A 22 9.08 -7.18 6.64
C THR A 22 9.04 -6.31 7.89
N SER A 23 8.95 -6.97 9.05
CA SER A 23 9.08 -6.31 10.35
C SER A 23 10.49 -5.77 10.64
N LEU A 24 11.47 -6.05 9.76
CA LEU A 24 12.84 -5.55 9.84
C LEU A 24 13.05 -4.29 8.97
N SER A 25 11.97 -3.69 8.46
CA SER A 25 11.99 -2.45 7.65
C SER A 25 12.49 -2.63 6.22
N HIS A 26 12.52 -3.86 5.72
CA HIS A 26 12.79 -4.15 4.32
C HIS A 26 11.48 -4.39 3.55
N LEU A 27 11.39 -3.80 2.36
CA LEU A 27 10.42 -4.15 1.31
C LEU A 27 11.19 -4.84 0.18
N TYR A 28 10.73 -6.03 -0.21
CA TYR A 28 11.30 -6.80 -1.30
C TYR A 28 10.36 -6.84 -2.49
N VAL A 29 10.91 -6.73 -3.70
CA VAL A 29 10.27 -7.15 -4.96
C VAL A 29 11.07 -8.34 -5.47
N ILE A 30 10.38 -9.45 -5.73
CA ILE A 30 11.00 -10.73 -6.06
C ILE A 30 10.32 -11.29 -7.30
N ASP A 31 11.10 -11.60 -8.33
CA ASP A 31 10.59 -12.20 -9.55
C ASP A 31 10.06 -13.64 -9.34
N ARG A 32 9.40 -14.19 -10.35
CA ARG A 32 8.89 -15.58 -10.35
C ARG A 32 9.99 -16.65 -10.27
N GLN A 33 11.25 -16.33 -10.58
CA GLN A 33 12.40 -17.23 -10.43
C GLN A 33 13.03 -17.16 -9.02
N GLY A 34 12.59 -16.22 -8.18
CA GLY A 34 13.10 -15.98 -6.84
C GLY A 34 14.31 -15.05 -6.78
N ASN A 35 14.61 -14.31 -7.85
CA ASN A 35 15.63 -13.25 -7.81
C ASN A 35 15.04 -11.99 -7.18
N ILE A 36 15.88 -11.26 -6.44
CA ILE A 36 15.48 -9.99 -5.82
C ILE A 36 15.75 -8.88 -6.82
N GLU A 37 14.69 -8.17 -7.21
CA GLU A 37 14.76 -7.01 -8.10
C GLU A 37 14.90 -5.72 -7.30
N LEU A 38 14.20 -5.64 -6.16
CA LEU A 38 14.31 -4.55 -5.21
C LEU A 38 14.50 -5.07 -3.78
N ASP A 39 15.47 -4.48 -3.07
CA ASP A 39 15.62 -4.56 -1.60
C ASP A 39 15.67 -3.14 -1.03
N LYS A 40 14.51 -2.64 -0.59
CA LYS A 40 14.39 -1.29 -0.05
C LYS A 40 14.38 -1.32 1.48
N ASN A 41 15.41 -0.75 2.10
CA ASN A 41 15.47 -0.52 3.54
C ASN A 41 14.88 0.86 3.91
N LEU A 42 13.81 0.85 4.70
CA LEU A 42 13.08 2.04 5.16
C LEU A 42 13.51 2.53 6.56
N SER A 43 14.64 2.05 7.09
CA SER A 43 15.31 2.61 8.27
C SER A 43 14.47 2.68 9.55
N GLY A 44 13.88 1.56 9.98
CA GLY A 44 13.11 1.49 11.24
C GLY A 44 11.59 1.46 11.06
N GLU A 45 11.12 1.51 9.81
CA GLU A 45 9.72 1.40 9.42
C GLU A 45 9.29 -0.06 9.23
N ALA A 46 8.91 -0.72 10.33
CA ALA A 46 8.43 -2.10 10.27
C ALA A 46 7.12 -2.21 9.46
N ILE A 47 7.13 -3.06 8.43
CA ILE A 47 5.98 -3.29 7.55
C ILE A 47 5.27 -4.56 8.00
N TYR A 48 4.04 -4.41 8.47
CA TYR A 48 3.16 -5.54 8.82
C TYR A 48 1.92 -5.63 7.93
N GLY A 49 1.52 -4.50 7.33
CA GLY A 49 0.38 -4.43 6.42
C GLY A 49 0.64 -5.12 5.09
N THR A 50 -0.44 -5.54 4.42
CA THR A 50 -0.38 -6.01 3.03
C THR A 50 -0.08 -4.83 2.12
N PRO A 51 1.01 -4.88 1.33
CA PRO A 51 1.16 -3.96 0.23
C PRO A 51 -0.05 -4.05 -0.69
N THR A 52 -0.44 -2.92 -1.28
CA THR A 52 -1.47 -2.83 -2.31
C THR A 52 -0.79 -2.32 -3.57
N LEU A 53 -1.05 -2.97 -4.69
CA LEU A 53 -0.44 -2.64 -5.98
C LEU A 53 -1.48 -1.95 -6.84
N LYS A 54 -1.14 -0.77 -7.36
CA LYS A 54 -2.03 0.00 -8.21
C LYS A 54 -1.23 1.03 -8.99
N ASP A 55 -1.43 1.04 -10.30
CA ASP A 55 -1.07 2.14 -11.18
C ASP A 55 -1.95 3.38 -10.86
N PHE A 56 -1.37 4.40 -10.23
CA PHE A 56 -1.98 5.67 -9.88
C PHE A 56 -1.70 6.76 -10.91
N ASP A 57 -0.55 6.77 -11.56
CA ASP A 57 -0.16 7.82 -12.50
C ASP A 57 -0.39 7.48 -13.98
N ASN A 58 -0.81 6.25 -14.26
CA ASN A 58 -1.13 5.68 -15.57
C ASN A 58 0.07 5.57 -16.51
N ASP A 59 1.26 5.27 -15.97
CA ASP A 59 2.46 5.03 -16.77
C ASP A 59 2.64 3.56 -17.21
N GLY A 60 1.92 2.64 -16.57
CA GLY A 60 1.91 1.19 -16.85
C GLY A 60 2.48 0.37 -15.71
N ASP A 61 3.38 0.95 -14.92
CA ASP A 61 3.97 0.31 -13.75
C ASP A 61 2.98 0.34 -12.57
N LEU A 62 3.13 -0.58 -11.61
CA LEU A 62 2.29 -0.57 -10.41
C LEU A 62 3.04 0.04 -9.23
N GLU A 63 2.49 1.11 -8.66
CA GLU A 63 2.98 1.62 -7.39
C GLU A 63 2.58 0.72 -6.22
N ILE A 64 3.46 0.70 -5.23
CA ILE A 64 3.38 -0.10 -4.02
C ILE A 64 2.93 0.80 -2.86
N VAL A 65 1.72 0.55 -2.37
CA VAL A 65 1.14 1.26 -1.23
C VAL A 65 1.18 0.39 0.02
N PHE A 66 1.74 0.89 1.11
CA PHE A 66 1.77 0.13 2.35
C PHE A 66 1.85 1.02 3.59
N GLY A 67 1.29 0.49 4.67
CA GLY A 67 1.37 1.11 5.98
C GLY A 67 2.44 0.48 6.88
N THR A 68 2.95 1.27 7.81
CA THR A 68 3.98 0.84 8.75
C THR A 68 3.50 0.84 10.20
N PHE A 69 4.24 0.13 11.05
CA PHE A 69 3.99 0.06 12.48
C PHE A 69 4.13 1.41 13.19
N ASN A 70 4.87 2.36 12.61
CA ASN A 70 5.05 3.70 13.18
C ASN A 70 3.91 4.66 12.78
N GLY A 71 2.92 4.17 12.03
CA GLY A 71 1.78 4.96 11.59
C GLY A 71 2.10 5.85 10.40
N ASN A 72 2.98 5.38 9.52
CA ASN A 72 3.28 6.02 8.24
C ASN A 72 2.60 5.24 7.12
N LEU A 73 2.02 5.96 6.16
CA LEU A 73 1.56 5.42 4.89
C LEU A 73 2.55 5.81 3.80
N TYR A 74 2.97 4.84 2.99
CA TYR A 74 3.88 5.03 1.87
C TYR A 74 3.18 4.72 0.55
N VAL A 75 3.60 5.46 -0.48
CA VAL A 75 3.42 5.14 -1.91
C VAL A 75 4.81 5.20 -2.53
N MET A 76 5.13 4.20 -3.35
CA MET A 76 6.46 3.99 -3.88
C MET A 76 6.37 3.34 -5.26
N ASP A 77 7.21 3.79 -6.19
CA ASP A 77 7.35 3.18 -7.51
C ASP A 77 8.01 1.79 -7.40
N HIS A 78 7.85 0.97 -8.43
CA HIS A 78 8.44 -0.37 -8.51
C HIS A 78 9.99 -0.34 -8.37
N ASP A 79 10.64 0.75 -8.77
CA ASP A 79 12.10 0.97 -8.66
C ASP A 79 12.57 1.33 -7.23
N GLY A 80 11.63 1.49 -6.30
CA GLY A 80 11.88 1.84 -4.92
C GLY A 80 11.91 3.34 -4.62
N THR A 81 11.58 4.19 -5.59
CA THR A 81 11.44 5.64 -5.41
C THR A 81 10.19 5.94 -4.61
N VAL A 82 10.34 6.66 -3.49
CA VAL A 82 9.19 7.07 -2.66
C VAL A 82 8.65 8.36 -3.23
N TRP A 83 7.34 8.42 -3.44
CA TRP A 83 6.65 9.61 -3.91
C TRP A 83 6.89 10.80 -2.97
N SER A 84 7.10 11.99 -3.54
CA SER A 84 7.63 13.16 -2.81
C SER A 84 6.77 13.66 -1.64
N ASN A 85 5.47 13.41 -1.71
CA ASN A 85 4.45 13.76 -0.72
C ASN A 85 4.18 12.63 0.29
N PHE A 86 4.91 11.53 0.18
CA PHE A 86 4.90 10.41 1.11
C PHE A 86 6.24 10.30 1.85
N PRO A 87 6.25 9.77 3.08
CA PRO A 87 5.11 9.19 3.78
C PRO A 87 4.14 10.23 4.36
N VAL A 88 2.88 9.84 4.44
CA VAL A 88 1.89 10.55 5.25
C VAL A 88 1.93 9.99 6.68
N ALA A 89 2.33 10.84 7.62
CA ALA A 89 2.42 10.49 9.03
C ALA A 89 1.06 10.65 9.73
N MET A 90 0.47 9.54 10.17
CA MET A 90 -0.80 9.50 10.90
C MET A 90 -0.62 9.56 12.42
N GLY A 91 0.58 9.25 12.90
CA GLY A 91 0.97 9.28 14.31
C GLY A 91 1.32 7.89 14.84
N SER A 92 2.19 7.82 15.85
CA SER A 92 2.73 6.54 16.36
C SER A 92 1.72 5.65 17.10
N SER A 93 0.58 6.22 17.51
CA SER A 93 -0.59 5.49 17.99
C SER A 93 -1.37 4.81 16.86
N ASP A 94 -1.25 5.33 15.64
CA ASP A 94 -2.04 5.00 14.47
C ASP A 94 -1.32 4.00 13.57
N ARG A 95 -0.87 2.91 14.19
CA ARG A 95 -0.13 1.85 13.48
C ARG A 95 -0.99 1.29 12.35
N VAL A 96 -0.43 1.26 11.15
CA VAL A 96 -1.09 0.68 9.98
C VAL A 96 -0.52 -0.73 9.78
N ILE A 97 -1.26 -1.72 10.25
CA ILE A 97 -0.87 -3.13 10.20
C ILE A 97 -1.74 -3.98 9.27
N GLY A 98 -2.80 -3.37 8.72
CA GLY A 98 -3.71 -4.00 7.78
C GLY A 98 -3.31 -3.71 6.33
N GLY A 99 -4.05 -4.28 5.39
CA GLY A 99 -3.96 -3.86 3.99
C GLY A 99 -4.54 -2.46 3.77
N CYS A 100 -4.12 -1.81 2.70
CA CYS A 100 -4.76 -0.59 2.21
C CYS A 100 -5.92 -0.96 1.28
N ALA A 101 -6.90 -0.07 1.16
CA ALA A 101 -7.92 -0.15 0.11
C ALA A 101 -7.76 1.06 -0.80
N VAL A 102 -7.90 0.86 -2.11
CA VAL A 102 -7.74 1.91 -3.10
C VAL A 102 -9.01 2.01 -3.94
N GLY A 103 -9.50 3.23 -4.15
CA GLY A 103 -10.67 3.48 -4.99
C GLY A 103 -11.04 4.95 -5.02
N ASP A 104 -11.77 5.35 -6.06
CA ASP A 104 -12.27 6.72 -6.24
C ASP A 104 -13.45 6.96 -5.28
N ILE A 105 -13.14 7.54 -4.11
CA ILE A 105 -14.11 7.84 -3.04
C ILE A 105 -14.70 9.23 -3.26
N THR A 106 -13.92 10.16 -3.83
CA THR A 106 -14.35 11.53 -4.08
C THR A 106 -15.17 11.71 -5.35
N GLY A 107 -15.09 10.75 -6.29
CA GLY A 107 -15.75 10.77 -7.59
C GLY A 107 -15.09 11.72 -8.60
N ASP A 108 -13.82 12.07 -8.39
CA ASP A 108 -13.07 12.97 -9.27
C ASP A 108 -12.25 12.25 -10.35
N GLY A 109 -12.29 10.93 -10.37
CA GLY A 109 -11.57 10.08 -11.30
C GLY A 109 -10.13 9.76 -10.89
N GLN A 110 -9.68 10.21 -9.72
CA GLN A 110 -8.42 9.80 -9.09
C GLN A 110 -8.71 8.91 -7.88
N PRO A 111 -8.03 7.77 -7.72
CA PRO A 111 -8.31 6.90 -6.59
C PRO A 111 -7.66 7.43 -5.30
N GLU A 112 -8.36 7.29 -4.18
CA GLU A 112 -7.81 7.54 -2.85
C GLU A 112 -7.46 6.25 -2.11
N ILE A 113 -6.56 6.39 -1.14
CA ILE A 113 -6.06 5.31 -0.29
C ILE A 113 -6.77 5.38 1.06
N ALA A 114 -7.51 4.34 1.41
CA ALA A 114 -8.13 4.18 2.72
C ALA A 114 -7.36 3.17 3.58
N VAL A 115 -7.08 3.54 4.83
CA VAL A 115 -6.41 2.67 5.80
C VAL A 115 -7.11 2.69 7.16
N GLY A 116 -7.18 1.52 7.79
CA GLY A 116 -7.57 1.39 9.19
C GLY A 116 -6.36 1.28 10.09
N THR A 117 -6.40 1.94 11.25
CA THR A 117 -5.28 2.00 12.19
C THR A 117 -5.60 1.30 13.50
N GLN A 118 -4.54 0.96 14.24
CA GLN A 118 -4.66 0.47 15.60
C GLN A 118 -5.05 1.56 16.62
N GLY A 119 -5.04 2.84 16.21
CA GLY A 119 -5.50 3.98 17.01
C GLY A 119 -7.01 4.19 16.96
N ASN A 120 -7.76 3.24 16.38
CA ASN A 120 -9.21 3.29 16.13
C ASN A 120 -9.61 4.32 15.07
N HIS A 121 -8.68 4.78 14.25
CA HIS A 121 -8.96 5.72 13.17
C HIS A 121 -9.05 5.00 11.82
N VAL A 122 -9.94 5.48 10.95
CA VAL A 122 -9.83 5.29 9.51
C VAL A 122 -9.26 6.58 8.93
N TYR A 123 -8.30 6.47 8.01
CA TYR A 123 -7.85 7.58 7.18
C TYR A 123 -8.25 7.31 5.73
N SER A 124 -8.53 8.38 5.00
CA SER A 124 -8.57 8.38 3.54
C SER A 124 -7.62 9.48 3.08
N VAL A 125 -6.71 9.13 2.19
CA VAL A 125 -5.59 9.96 1.75
C VAL A 125 -5.59 10.01 0.23
N ASP A 126 -5.53 11.19 -0.36
CA ASP A 126 -5.37 11.34 -1.80
C ASP A 126 -3.92 11.03 -2.24
N ILE A 127 -3.72 10.86 -3.55
CA ILE A 127 -2.39 10.63 -4.12
C ILE A 127 -1.43 11.83 -3.97
N SER A 128 -1.94 12.99 -3.59
CA SER A 128 -1.16 14.20 -3.25
C SER A 128 -0.76 14.23 -1.77
N GLY A 129 -1.09 13.20 -0.99
CA GLY A 129 -0.72 13.05 0.42
C GLY A 129 -1.62 13.80 1.40
N ASN A 130 -2.76 14.35 0.95
CA ASN A 130 -3.69 15.04 1.81
C ASN A 130 -4.70 14.06 2.41
N VAL A 131 -4.97 14.21 3.72
CA VAL A 131 -6.07 13.51 4.37
C VAL A 131 -7.39 14.18 3.98
N LEU A 132 -8.34 13.41 3.47
CA LEU A 132 -9.63 13.92 3.02
C LEU A 132 -10.46 14.53 4.15
N ASN A 133 -11.33 15.47 3.82
CA ASN A 133 -12.28 16.05 4.76
C ASN A 133 -13.19 14.96 5.37
N GLY A 134 -13.36 15.02 6.70
CA GLY A 134 -14.10 14.00 7.46
C GLY A 134 -13.21 12.87 7.98
N PHE A 135 -11.91 12.88 7.67
CA PHE A 135 -10.92 11.96 8.20
C PHE A 135 -9.90 12.68 9.10
N PRO A 136 -9.32 11.99 10.11
CA PRO A 136 -9.61 10.61 10.46
C PRO A 136 -11.01 10.41 11.04
N PHE A 137 -11.68 9.33 10.62
CA PHE A 137 -12.92 8.90 11.23
C PHE A 137 -12.61 8.05 12.45
N SER A 138 -13.09 8.46 13.62
CA SER A 138 -12.91 7.71 14.87
C SER A 138 -13.97 6.61 14.97
N THR A 139 -13.50 5.38 15.11
CA THR A 139 -14.32 4.22 15.46
C THR A 139 -14.25 3.96 16.96
N ASP A 140 -15.28 3.35 17.55
CA ASP A 140 -15.27 2.98 18.97
C ASP A 140 -14.40 1.74 19.27
N ASN A 141 -13.81 1.10 18.25
CA ASN A 141 -13.06 -0.15 18.36
C ASN A 141 -11.83 -0.16 17.44
N ARG A 142 -10.85 -1.01 17.74
CA ARG A 142 -9.67 -1.17 16.90
C ARG A 142 -10.03 -1.74 15.53
N ILE A 143 -9.49 -1.15 14.48
CA ILE A 143 -9.67 -1.64 13.12
C ILE A 143 -8.54 -2.61 12.80
N GLN A 144 -8.90 -3.86 12.50
CA GLN A 144 -8.00 -4.86 11.96
C GLN A 144 -8.63 -5.41 10.68
N GLY A 145 -8.14 -4.95 9.53
CA GLY A 145 -8.56 -5.42 8.22
C GLY A 145 -7.42 -6.15 7.52
N ILE A 146 -7.71 -7.34 7.01
CA ILE A 146 -6.89 -8.04 6.01
C ILE A 146 -7.47 -7.72 4.63
N HIS A 147 -6.56 -7.38 3.71
CA HIS A 147 -6.79 -6.90 2.35
C HIS A 147 -8.01 -7.51 1.63
N PRO A 148 -8.90 -6.71 1.02
CA PRO A 148 -9.80 -7.20 -0.02
C PRO A 148 -8.99 -7.39 -1.31
N SER A 149 -8.58 -8.63 -1.60
CA SER A 149 -8.02 -8.96 -2.91
C SER A 149 -9.11 -8.80 -3.97
N TRP A 150 -8.99 -7.81 -4.86
CA TRP A 150 -9.72 -7.83 -6.12
C TRP A 150 -9.00 -8.79 -7.07
N LEU A 151 -9.66 -9.91 -7.38
CA LEU A 151 -9.36 -10.71 -8.56
C LEU A 151 -9.62 -9.83 -9.79
N ILE A 152 -8.58 -9.51 -10.55
CA ILE A 152 -8.76 -9.16 -11.96
C ILE A 152 -9.19 -10.47 -12.63
N SER A 153 -10.50 -10.69 -12.80
CA SER A 153 -10.95 -11.63 -13.82
C SER A 153 -10.64 -10.99 -15.16
N THR A 154 -9.59 -11.48 -15.81
CA THR A 154 -9.43 -11.29 -17.25
C THR A 154 -10.56 -12.04 -17.96
N GLU A 155 -11.67 -11.35 -18.20
CA GLU A 155 -12.55 -11.71 -19.31
C GLU A 155 -12.45 -10.61 -20.37
N ALA A 156 -11.35 -10.68 -21.12
CA ALA A 156 -11.45 -10.39 -22.54
C ALA A 156 -12.17 -11.59 -23.19
N ALA A 157 -13.44 -11.43 -23.52
CA ALA A 157 -14.13 -12.33 -24.44
C ALA A 157 -15.20 -11.56 -25.22
N VAL A 158 -14.79 -11.15 -26.44
CA VAL A 158 -15.54 -10.89 -27.68
C VAL A 158 -16.67 -9.85 -27.68
#